data_AF-A0A2W5GKN7-F1
#
_entry.id   AF-A0A2W5GKN7-F1
#
_cell.length_a   1.000
_cell.length_b   1.000
_cell.length_c   1.000
_cell.angle_alpha   90.00
_cell.angle_beta   90.00
_cell.angle_gamma   90.00
#
_symmetry.space_group_name_H-M   'P 1'
#
loop_
_entity.id
_entity.type
_entity.pdbx_description
1 polymer ?
#
loop_
_entity_poly.entity_id
_entity_poly.type
_entity_poly.pdbx_seq_one_letter_code
_entity_poly.pdbx_strand_id
1 'polypeptide(L)'
;CEDFFFCENGGLVNGQLGLCINLYEWGRFVNDASIIEKADNLIESIISSLNIGSAINPQSVSMGFSHGLLGMGWGIEYLAQRAFVENNTNDILLDLDERSFLRRFTGNDANLSFQDNFLGVGYYYTKRLQNPIAIKDENNTQILKIRQNLVTYIAEHFGRKEQILLSKETLVLPNVIAVLASLYKLDIFNHKIVRTFEWYSQNIKVDKIQDQLSKVAMLHSLVGVHNIEDPFCKEIFTPLVIELKNNLDSDKLLEEFNSNSKIFDCLKHITYLEKNKIIENDALPWKKLSVKWLKHNLSDDILRNKQAILDMGLLNGFNGFRTLIPIIEKEI
;
A
#
# COMPACT_ATOMS: atom_id res chain seq x y z
N CYS A 1 -0.87 32.51 16.54
CA CYS A 1 -0.31 32.54 15.17
C CYS A 1 0.06 31.11 14.82
N GLU A 2 -0.87 30.41 14.18
CA GLU A 2 -0.72 29.02 13.74
C GLU A 2 -0.32 29.06 12.27
N ASP A 3 0.99 29.09 12.01
CA ASP A 3 1.50 28.93 10.66
C ASP A 3 1.35 27.46 10.26
N PHE A 4 0.33 27.22 9.43
CA PHE A 4 0.10 25.99 8.69
C PHE A 4 1.36 25.65 7.87
N PHE A 5 1.97 24.49 8.13
CA PHE A 5 3.07 23.96 7.33
C PHE A 5 2.53 23.54 5.96
N PHE A 6 2.75 24.40 4.96
CA PHE A 6 2.44 24.15 3.57
C PHE A 6 3.51 23.22 2.94
N CYS A 7 3.04 22.17 2.28
CA CYS A 7 3.68 21.37 1.24
C CYS A 7 4.87 20.42 1.55
N GLU A 8 5.50 20.42 2.74
CA GLU A 8 6.62 19.47 2.97
C GLU A 8 6.20 18.05 3.37
N ASN A 9 4.99 17.83 3.92
CA ASN A 9 4.59 16.52 4.46
C ASN A 9 3.19 16.03 4.00
N GLY A 10 2.75 16.32 2.77
CA GLY A 10 1.49 15.80 2.23
C GLY A 10 1.46 14.28 1.95
N GLY A 11 2.62 13.63 2.02
CA GLY A 11 2.83 12.23 1.61
C GLY A 11 1.99 11.17 2.34
N LEU A 12 2.14 9.93 1.88
CA LEU A 12 1.37 8.80 2.37
C LEU A 12 2.02 8.18 3.62
N VAL A 13 3.24 7.65 3.50
CA VAL A 13 3.85 6.77 4.51
C VAL A 13 4.18 7.53 5.80
N ASN A 14 4.80 8.71 5.69
CA ASN A 14 5.14 9.56 6.84
C ASN A 14 4.54 10.97 6.70
N GLY A 15 3.37 11.07 6.08
CA GLY A 15 2.74 12.35 5.80
C GLY A 15 1.28 12.45 6.24
N GLN A 16 0.73 13.64 6.03
CA GLN A 16 -0.60 14.04 6.45
C GLN A 16 -1.71 13.15 5.91
N LEU A 17 -1.57 12.61 4.69
CA LEU A 17 -2.59 11.72 4.14
C LEU A 17 -2.63 10.38 4.85
N GLY A 18 -1.46 9.87 5.27
CA GLY A 18 -1.40 8.68 6.10
C GLY A 18 -2.09 8.83 7.43
N LEU A 19 -1.83 9.96 8.07
CA LEU A 19 -2.53 10.35 9.28
C LEU A 19 -4.04 10.46 9.04
N CYS A 20 -4.46 11.15 7.98
CA CYS A 20 -5.85 11.33 7.63
C CYS A 20 -6.59 9.99 7.50
N ILE A 21 -5.99 9.02 6.81
CA ILE A 21 -6.51 7.66 6.69
C ILE A 21 -6.65 6.98 8.05
N ASN A 22 -5.66 7.11 8.93
CA ASN A 22 -5.72 6.54 10.28
C ASN A 22 -6.82 7.19 11.13
N LEU A 23 -6.99 8.51 11.07
CA LEU A 23 -8.05 9.24 11.78
C LEU A 23 -9.44 8.79 11.30
N TYR A 24 -9.65 8.66 10.00
CA TYR A 24 -10.91 8.19 9.43
C TYR A 24 -11.26 6.76 9.87
N GLU A 25 -10.31 5.82 9.75
CA GLU A 25 -10.55 4.43 10.17
C GLU A 25 -10.74 4.33 11.69
N TRP A 26 -10.02 5.12 12.49
CA TRP A 26 -10.18 5.16 13.93
C TRP A 26 -11.51 5.77 14.36
N GLY A 27 -11.85 6.97 13.87
CA GLY A 27 -13.10 7.64 14.20
C GLY A 27 -14.31 6.80 13.84
N ARG A 28 -14.27 6.08 12.71
CA ARG A 28 -15.29 5.09 12.35
C ARG A 28 -15.33 3.90 13.31
N PHE A 29 -14.17 3.41 13.72
CA PHE A 29 -14.07 2.26 14.62
C PHE A 29 -14.64 2.56 16.02
N VAL A 30 -14.25 3.68 16.63
CA VAL A 30 -14.75 4.08 17.96
C VAL A 30 -16.07 4.83 17.91
N ASN A 31 -16.61 5.08 16.72
CA ASN A 31 -17.83 5.86 16.48
C ASN A 31 -17.77 7.27 17.11
N ASP A 32 -16.65 7.97 16.92
CA ASP A 32 -16.39 9.32 17.45
C ASP A 32 -16.39 10.37 16.33
N ALA A 33 -17.45 11.18 16.29
CA ALA A 33 -17.62 12.24 15.31
C ALA A 33 -16.54 13.34 15.38
N SER A 34 -15.96 13.60 16.56
CA SER A 34 -14.92 14.62 16.73
C SER A 34 -13.60 14.22 16.05
N ILE A 35 -13.34 12.91 15.95
CA ILE A 35 -12.16 12.37 15.26
C ILE A 35 -12.39 12.42 13.74
N ILE A 36 -13.60 12.13 13.29
CA ILE A 36 -13.99 12.28 11.89
C ILE A 36 -13.90 13.74 11.44
N GLU A 37 -14.39 14.69 12.24
CA GLU A 37 -14.29 16.12 11.93
C GLU A 37 -12.83 16.58 11.78
N LYS A 38 -11.90 16.06 12.60
CA LYS A 38 -10.46 16.31 12.42
C LYS A 38 -9.93 15.74 11.11
N ALA A 39 -10.42 14.57 10.70
CA ALA A 39 -10.04 13.95 9.43
C ALA A 39 -10.59 14.72 8.22
N ASP A 40 -11.82 15.25 8.32
CA ASP A 40 -12.47 16.11 7.32
C ASP A 40 -11.65 17.39 7.09
N ASN A 41 -11.32 18.10 8.17
CA ASN A 41 -10.48 19.31 8.10
C ASN A 41 -9.09 19.02 7.49
N LEU A 42 -8.50 17.86 7.81
CA LEU A 42 -7.19 17.47 7.31
C LEU A 42 -7.24 17.13 5.80
N ILE A 43 -8.27 16.43 5.33
CA ILE A 43 -8.38 16.05 3.91
C ILE A 43 -8.62 17.26 3.02
N GLU A 44 -9.38 18.26 3.47
CA GLU A 44 -9.59 19.52 2.74
C GLU A 44 -8.26 20.26 2.52
N SER A 45 -7.40 20.29 3.56
CA SER A 45 -6.07 20.87 3.47
C SER A 45 -5.18 20.12 2.46
N ILE A 46 -5.21 18.78 2.50
CA ILE A 46 -4.45 17.92 1.57
C ILE A 46 -4.91 18.13 0.12
N ILE A 47 -6.22 18.10 -0.15
CA ILE A 47 -6.77 18.30 -1.50
C ILE A 47 -6.41 19.70 -2.02
N SER A 48 -6.50 20.72 -1.16
CA SER A 48 -6.10 22.08 -1.52
C SER A 48 -4.60 22.14 -1.88
N SER A 49 -3.74 21.41 -1.17
CA SER A 49 -2.31 21.34 -1.48
C SER A 49 -1.99 20.66 -2.81
N LEU A 50 -2.78 19.66 -3.22
CA LEU A 50 -2.62 19.00 -4.53
C LEU A 50 -2.86 20.00 -5.66
N ASN A 51 -3.90 20.82 -5.50
CA ASN A 51 -4.22 21.90 -6.44
C ASN A 51 -3.12 22.98 -6.46
N ILE A 52 -2.52 23.34 -5.31
CA ILE A 52 -1.41 24.30 -5.23
C ILE A 52 -0.11 23.75 -5.84
N GLY A 53 0.11 22.44 -5.80
CA GLY A 53 1.22 21.79 -6.50
C GLY A 53 1.23 22.00 -8.02
N SER A 54 0.14 22.55 -8.60
CA SER A 54 0.09 23.04 -9.99
C SER A 54 0.71 24.43 -10.20
N ALA A 55 0.83 25.23 -9.14
CA ALA A 55 1.45 26.55 -9.17
C ALA A 55 2.96 26.53 -8.85
N ILE A 56 3.44 25.49 -8.17
CA ILE A 56 4.87 25.22 -7.92
C ILE A 56 5.47 24.55 -9.17
N ASN A 57 6.75 24.76 -9.47
CA ASN A 57 7.43 24.14 -10.62
C ASN A 57 7.07 22.63 -10.68
N PRO A 58 6.33 22.17 -11.71
CA PRO A 58 5.84 20.79 -11.77
C PRO A 58 6.95 19.74 -11.72
N GLN A 59 8.18 20.13 -12.00
CA GLN A 59 9.36 19.25 -11.98
C GLN A 59 9.99 19.07 -10.59
N SER A 60 9.65 19.89 -9.59
CA SER A 60 10.25 19.82 -8.25
C SER A 60 9.45 18.99 -7.23
N VAL A 61 8.22 18.60 -7.56
CA VAL A 61 7.39 17.79 -6.64
C VAL A 61 7.67 16.31 -6.88
N SER A 62 8.01 15.59 -5.80
CA SER A 62 8.24 14.15 -5.88
C SER A 62 6.97 13.42 -6.32
N MET A 63 7.11 12.56 -7.31
CA MET A 63 6.06 11.64 -7.75
C MET A 63 6.20 10.27 -7.07
N GLY A 64 7.01 10.14 -6.03
CA GLY A 64 7.19 8.89 -5.29
C GLY A 64 5.91 8.42 -4.58
N PHE A 65 5.80 7.12 -4.32
CA PHE A 65 4.66 6.56 -3.58
C PHE A 65 4.68 6.92 -2.10
N SER A 66 5.85 6.89 -1.45
CA SER A 66 5.90 7.04 0.01
C SER A 66 5.65 8.48 0.44
N HIS A 67 6.27 9.44 -0.25
CA HIS A 67 6.28 10.86 0.12
C HIS A 67 5.78 11.81 -0.98
N GLY A 68 5.34 11.27 -2.11
CA GLY A 68 5.00 12.07 -3.30
C GLY A 68 3.56 11.92 -3.76
N LEU A 69 3.26 12.54 -4.90
CA LEU A 69 1.90 12.69 -5.41
C LEU A 69 1.20 11.35 -5.73
N LEU A 70 1.94 10.31 -6.15
CA LEU A 70 1.34 8.99 -6.41
C LEU A 70 0.78 8.36 -5.13
N GLY A 71 1.49 8.53 -4.00
CA GLY A 71 0.98 8.13 -2.69
C GLY A 71 -0.26 8.93 -2.32
N MET A 72 -0.23 10.23 -2.58
CA MET A 72 -1.35 11.11 -2.29
C MET A 72 -2.62 10.71 -3.05
N GLY A 73 -2.50 10.51 -4.37
CA GLY A 73 -3.61 10.06 -5.19
C GLY A 73 -4.12 8.68 -4.76
N TRP A 74 -3.21 7.77 -4.41
CA TRP A 74 -3.61 6.46 -3.90
C TRP A 74 -4.43 6.56 -2.61
N GLY A 75 -4.02 7.42 -1.67
CA GLY A 75 -4.73 7.58 -0.40
C GLY A 75 -6.09 8.28 -0.56
N ILE A 76 -6.22 9.24 -1.48
CA ILE A 76 -7.53 9.83 -1.82
C ILE A 76 -8.48 8.77 -2.38
N GLU A 77 -8.00 7.93 -3.30
CA GLU A 77 -8.78 6.80 -3.79
C GLU A 77 -9.15 5.80 -2.70
N TYR A 78 -8.23 5.56 -1.76
CA TYR A 78 -8.53 4.73 -0.61
C TYR A 78 -9.71 5.29 0.18
N LEU A 79 -9.68 6.59 0.51
CA LEU A 79 -10.74 7.25 1.26
C LEU A 79 -12.08 7.23 0.52
N ALA A 80 -12.07 7.51 -0.78
CA ALA A 80 -13.24 7.46 -1.65
C ALA A 80 -13.85 6.04 -1.69
N GLN A 81 -13.05 5.01 -1.98
CA GLN A 81 -13.53 3.62 -2.02
C GLN A 81 -14.03 3.11 -0.66
N ARG A 82 -13.64 3.78 0.43
CA ARG A 82 -14.09 3.50 1.79
C ARG A 82 -15.26 4.37 2.24
N ALA A 83 -15.81 5.19 1.35
CA ALA A 83 -16.89 6.13 1.61
C ALA A 83 -16.58 7.07 2.80
N PHE A 84 -15.34 7.53 2.90
CA PHE A 84 -14.96 8.62 3.81
C PHE A 84 -15.07 9.99 3.13
N VAL A 85 -14.85 10.04 1.82
CA VAL A 85 -14.98 11.26 0.99
C VAL A 85 -15.81 10.95 -0.25
N GLU A 86 -16.07 11.95 -1.10
CA GLU A 86 -16.79 11.77 -2.35
C GLU A 86 -16.14 10.69 -3.24
N ASN A 87 -16.96 9.75 -3.71
CA ASN A 87 -16.48 8.57 -4.42
C ASN A 87 -16.00 8.88 -5.85
N ASN A 88 -16.43 9.99 -6.44
CA ASN A 88 -15.97 10.44 -7.75
C ASN A 88 -14.74 11.34 -7.59
N THR A 89 -13.58 10.75 -7.77
CA THR A 89 -12.25 11.37 -7.58
C THR A 89 -11.65 11.90 -8.89
N ASN A 90 -12.36 11.76 -10.02
CA ASN A 90 -11.80 12.05 -11.35
C ASN A 90 -11.32 13.49 -11.48
N ASP A 91 -12.08 14.45 -10.97
CA ASP A 91 -11.73 15.88 -11.02
C ASP A 91 -10.54 16.20 -10.10
N ILE A 92 -10.56 15.65 -8.88
CA ILE A 92 -9.50 15.87 -7.88
C ILE A 92 -8.15 15.31 -8.35
N LEU A 93 -8.17 14.20 -9.09
CA LEU A 93 -6.97 13.46 -9.48
C LEU A 93 -6.59 13.63 -10.96
N LEU A 94 -7.30 14.48 -11.71
CA LEU A 94 -7.07 14.68 -13.14
C LEU A 94 -5.64 15.16 -13.43
N ASP A 95 -5.20 16.22 -12.76
CA ASP A 95 -3.85 16.76 -12.93
C ASP A 95 -2.76 15.74 -12.53
N LEU A 96 -3.01 14.94 -11.48
CA LEU A 96 -2.10 13.87 -11.09
C LEU A 96 -1.96 12.80 -12.19
N ASP A 97 -3.06 12.40 -12.82
CA ASP A 97 -3.01 11.43 -13.93
C ASP A 97 -2.19 11.95 -15.10
N GLU A 98 -2.40 13.22 -15.46
CA GLU A 98 -1.68 13.87 -16.56
C GLU A 98 -0.18 13.97 -16.25
N ARG A 99 0.18 14.37 -15.03
CA ARG A 99 1.59 14.39 -14.59
C ARG A 99 2.21 13.02 -14.57
N SER A 100 1.50 12.03 -14.03
CA SER A 100 1.99 10.65 -14.00
C SER A 100 2.22 10.08 -15.40
N PHE A 101 1.41 10.50 -16.38
CA PHE A 101 1.62 10.14 -17.78
C PHE A 101 2.85 10.84 -18.37
N LEU A 102 2.92 12.17 -18.24
CA LEU A 102 4.00 12.99 -18.81
C LEU A 102 5.37 12.62 -18.24
N ARG A 103 5.42 12.21 -16.96
CA ARG A 103 6.63 11.77 -16.26
C ARG A 103 7.41 10.68 -17.01
N ARG A 104 6.73 9.80 -17.75
CA ARG A 104 7.38 8.76 -18.56
C ARG A 104 8.32 9.32 -19.64
N PHE A 105 8.07 10.55 -20.11
CA PHE A 105 8.86 11.19 -21.16
C PHE A 105 9.93 12.14 -20.61
N THR A 106 9.83 12.56 -19.35
CA THR A 106 10.70 13.61 -18.77
C THR A 106 11.87 13.06 -17.94
N GLY A 107 11.89 11.76 -17.61
CA GLY A 107 13.07 11.06 -17.10
C GLY A 107 13.56 11.45 -15.70
N ASN A 108 12.78 12.19 -14.91
CA ASN A 108 13.20 12.80 -13.64
C ASN A 108 13.23 11.83 -12.43
N ASP A 109 13.48 10.55 -12.69
CA ASP A 109 13.26 9.44 -11.74
C ASP A 109 14.53 8.82 -11.19
N ALA A 110 15.71 9.30 -11.61
CA ALA A 110 17.00 8.67 -11.32
C ALA A 110 17.27 8.46 -9.81
N ASN A 111 16.61 9.23 -8.94
CA ASN A 111 16.79 9.20 -7.50
C ASN A 111 15.69 8.45 -6.73
N LEU A 112 14.64 7.95 -7.39
CA LEU A 112 13.55 7.24 -6.71
C LEU A 112 13.82 5.73 -6.67
N SER A 113 13.49 5.12 -5.52
CA SER A 113 13.58 3.67 -5.34
C SER A 113 12.66 2.92 -6.31
N PHE A 114 12.92 1.63 -6.52
CA PHE A 114 12.01 0.80 -7.33
C PHE A 114 10.59 0.80 -6.74
N GLN A 115 10.47 0.85 -5.41
CA GLN A 115 9.18 0.97 -4.72
C GLN A 115 8.47 2.29 -4.99
N ASP A 116 9.16 3.41 -4.78
CA ASP A 116 8.56 4.73 -4.95
C ASP A 116 8.23 5.04 -6.40
N ASN A 117 8.99 4.46 -7.34
CA ASN A 117 8.75 4.65 -8.75
C ASN A 117 7.77 3.61 -9.32
N PHE A 118 8.26 2.38 -9.58
CA PHE A 118 7.50 1.37 -10.31
C PHE A 118 6.26 0.89 -9.58
N LEU A 119 6.44 0.50 -8.32
CA LEU A 119 5.34 0.00 -7.53
C LEU A 119 4.35 1.12 -7.20
N GLY A 120 4.82 2.37 -7.07
CA GLY A 120 3.96 3.54 -6.90
C GLY A 120 2.95 3.73 -8.03
N VAL A 121 3.40 3.68 -9.28
CA VAL A 121 2.52 3.81 -10.45
C VAL A 121 1.55 2.63 -10.50
N GLY A 122 2.05 1.41 -10.26
CA GLY A 122 1.23 0.20 -10.24
C GLY A 122 0.12 0.28 -9.18
N TYR A 123 0.46 0.66 -7.96
CA TYR A 123 -0.50 0.82 -6.86
C TYR A 123 -1.51 1.91 -7.15
N TYR A 124 -1.07 3.08 -7.59
CA TYR A 124 -1.96 4.21 -7.88
C TYR A 124 -2.98 3.86 -8.97
N TYR A 125 -2.54 3.42 -10.15
CA TYR A 125 -3.45 3.17 -11.26
C TYR A 125 -4.33 1.94 -11.05
N THR A 126 -3.84 0.85 -10.43
CA THR A 126 -4.72 -0.27 -10.08
C THR A 126 -5.80 0.18 -9.11
N LYS A 127 -5.49 1.06 -8.16
CA LYS A 127 -6.47 1.62 -7.23
C LYS A 127 -7.50 2.49 -7.94
N ARG A 128 -7.11 3.36 -8.88
CA ARG A 128 -8.03 4.13 -9.75
C ARG A 128 -9.00 3.21 -10.50
N LEU A 129 -8.49 2.16 -11.13
CA LEU A 129 -9.28 1.23 -11.93
C LEU A 129 -10.19 0.31 -11.10
N GLN A 130 -9.97 0.22 -9.79
CA GLN A 130 -10.83 -0.52 -8.86
C GLN A 130 -12.01 0.32 -8.34
N ASN A 131 -12.03 1.64 -8.59
CA ASN A 131 -13.12 2.50 -8.13
C ASN A 131 -14.32 2.39 -9.11
N PRO A 132 -15.42 1.70 -8.73
CA PRO A 132 -16.54 1.44 -9.63
C PRO A 132 -17.27 2.72 -10.04
N ILE A 133 -17.19 3.79 -9.26
CA ILE A 133 -17.86 5.06 -9.56
C ILE A 133 -17.02 5.88 -10.54
N ALA A 134 -15.70 5.89 -10.37
CA ALA A 134 -14.80 6.54 -11.31
C ALA A 134 -14.85 5.92 -12.72
N ILE A 135 -15.10 4.60 -12.81
CA ILE A 135 -15.11 3.83 -14.08
C ILE A 135 -16.50 3.65 -14.72
N LYS A 136 -17.59 4.08 -14.07
CA LYS A 136 -18.97 3.87 -14.56
C LYS A 136 -19.29 4.58 -15.87
N ASP A 137 -18.52 5.59 -16.21
CA ASP A 137 -18.62 6.26 -17.51
C ASP A 137 -17.66 5.57 -18.50
N GLU A 138 -18.20 4.69 -19.34
CA GLU A 138 -17.43 3.98 -20.38
C GLU A 138 -16.84 4.93 -21.44
N ASN A 139 -17.37 6.15 -21.56
CA ASN A 139 -16.82 7.21 -22.41
C ASN A 139 -15.82 8.10 -21.66
N ASN A 140 -15.51 7.78 -20.40
CA ASN A 140 -14.52 8.51 -19.64
C ASN A 140 -13.12 8.25 -20.21
N THR A 141 -12.71 9.12 -21.12
CA THR A 141 -11.41 9.09 -21.78
C THR A 141 -10.24 9.07 -20.78
N GLN A 142 -10.42 9.54 -19.55
CA GLN A 142 -9.42 9.49 -18.48
C GLN A 142 -9.13 8.06 -18.03
N ILE A 143 -10.15 7.23 -17.83
CA ILE A 143 -10.00 5.84 -17.41
C ILE A 143 -9.32 5.01 -18.51
N LEU A 144 -9.66 5.26 -19.78
CA LEU A 144 -9.00 4.64 -20.92
C LEU A 144 -7.52 5.02 -20.98
N LYS A 145 -7.18 6.30 -20.77
CA LYS A 145 -5.79 6.76 -20.67
C LYS A 145 -5.05 6.09 -19.52
N ILE A 146 -5.64 6.01 -18.32
CA ILE A 146 -5.07 5.31 -17.17
C ILE A 146 -4.77 3.85 -17.51
N ARG A 147 -5.74 3.14 -18.12
CA ARG A 147 -5.57 1.74 -18.54
C ARG A 147 -4.43 1.60 -19.54
N GLN A 148 -4.38 2.45 -20.56
CA GLN A 148 -3.31 2.45 -21.57
C GLN A 148 -1.93 2.76 -20.97
N ASN A 149 -1.86 3.70 -20.04
CA ASN A 149 -0.63 4.11 -19.36
C ASN A 149 -0.10 2.98 -18.50
N LEU A 150 -0.96 2.38 -17.68
CA LEU A 150 -0.63 1.24 -16.85
C LEU A 150 -0.14 0.07 -17.70
N VAL A 151 -0.85 -0.25 -18.79
CA VAL A 151 -0.45 -1.28 -19.76
C VAL A 151 0.97 -1.03 -20.28
N THR A 152 1.22 0.17 -20.78
CA THR A 152 2.52 0.48 -21.37
C THR A 152 3.63 0.42 -20.32
N TYR A 153 3.36 0.91 -19.12
CA TYR A 153 4.30 0.91 -18.01
C TYR A 153 4.69 -0.50 -17.58
N ILE A 154 3.73 -1.41 -17.42
CA ILE A 154 4.01 -2.80 -17.01
C ILE A 154 4.75 -3.55 -18.12
N ALA A 155 4.41 -3.30 -19.39
CA ALA A 155 5.05 -3.95 -20.53
C ALA A 155 6.58 -3.74 -20.55
N GLU A 156 7.05 -2.54 -20.21
CA GLU A 156 8.47 -2.20 -20.09
C GLU A 156 9.18 -2.96 -18.96
N HIS A 157 8.44 -3.39 -17.93
CA HIS A 157 8.99 -3.97 -16.71
C HIS A 157 8.89 -5.50 -16.65
N PHE A 158 8.01 -6.14 -17.42
CA PHE A 158 8.00 -7.60 -17.56
C PHE A 158 9.35 -8.17 -18.03
N GLY A 159 10.12 -7.39 -18.81
CA GLY A 159 11.48 -7.76 -19.23
C GLY A 159 12.55 -7.67 -18.15
N ARG A 160 12.22 -7.17 -16.95
CA ARG A 160 13.15 -7.00 -15.82
C ARG A 160 12.92 -8.00 -14.68
N LYS A 161 12.11 -9.04 -14.89
CA LYS A 161 11.71 -10.01 -13.84
C LYS A 161 12.89 -10.66 -13.12
N GLU A 162 13.99 -10.93 -13.83
CA GLU A 162 15.24 -11.44 -13.26
C GLU A 162 15.89 -10.42 -12.32
N GLN A 163 15.97 -9.15 -12.72
CA GLN A 163 16.51 -8.06 -11.89
C GLN A 163 15.66 -7.84 -10.64
N ILE A 164 14.34 -7.92 -10.78
CA ILE A 164 13.39 -7.82 -9.66
C ILE A 164 13.60 -8.97 -8.67
N LEU A 165 13.76 -10.20 -9.16
CA LEU A 165 14.04 -11.38 -8.32
C LEU A 165 15.35 -11.24 -7.55
N LEU A 166 16.37 -10.64 -8.17
CA LEU A 166 17.69 -10.44 -7.59
C LEU A 166 17.81 -9.15 -6.74
N SER A 167 16.73 -8.37 -6.63
CA SER A 167 16.74 -7.13 -5.86
C SER A 167 17.06 -7.41 -4.40
N LYS A 168 17.95 -6.57 -3.82
CA LYS A 168 18.28 -6.59 -2.39
C LYS A 168 17.36 -5.69 -1.56
N GLU A 169 16.51 -4.89 -2.21
CA GLU A 169 15.54 -4.05 -1.51
C GLU A 169 14.44 -4.93 -0.90
N THR A 170 14.27 -4.83 0.43
CA THR A 170 13.20 -5.52 1.18
C THR A 170 11.84 -5.20 0.56
N LEU A 171 10.92 -6.18 0.52
CA LEU A 171 9.54 -6.03 0.02
C LEU A 171 9.35 -5.77 -1.49
N VAL A 172 10.40 -5.58 -2.30
CA VAL A 172 10.23 -5.34 -3.75
C VAL A 172 9.47 -6.46 -4.44
N LEU A 173 9.95 -7.71 -4.34
CA LEU A 173 9.32 -8.83 -5.02
C LEU A 173 7.89 -9.13 -4.52
N PRO A 174 7.61 -9.17 -3.19
CA PRO A 174 6.24 -9.27 -2.70
C PRO A 174 5.31 -8.20 -3.27
N ASN A 175 5.75 -6.95 -3.32
CA ASN A 175 4.94 -5.84 -3.83
C ASN A 175 4.71 -5.96 -5.35
N VAL A 176 5.70 -6.41 -6.13
CA VAL A 176 5.52 -6.70 -7.56
C VAL A 176 4.46 -7.76 -7.77
N ILE A 177 4.52 -8.87 -7.03
CA ILE A 177 3.52 -9.94 -7.13
C ILE A 177 2.12 -9.42 -6.77
N ALA A 178 1.99 -8.57 -5.74
CA ALA A 178 0.70 -7.98 -5.36
C ALA A 178 0.12 -7.05 -6.46
N VAL A 179 0.96 -6.24 -7.11
CA VAL A 179 0.55 -5.40 -8.25
C VAL A 179 0.13 -6.28 -9.43
N LEU A 180 0.92 -7.30 -9.79
CA LEU A 180 0.57 -8.25 -10.85
C LEU A 180 -0.75 -8.97 -10.56
N ALA A 181 -1.00 -9.38 -9.31
CA ALA A 181 -2.27 -9.98 -8.92
C ALA A 181 -3.45 -9.02 -9.09
N SER A 182 -3.25 -7.74 -8.76
CA SER A 182 -4.28 -6.69 -8.92
C SER A 182 -4.59 -6.44 -10.39
N LEU A 183 -3.57 -6.45 -11.25
CA LEU A 183 -3.73 -6.31 -12.70
C LEU A 183 -4.48 -7.49 -13.32
N TYR A 184 -4.17 -8.71 -12.88
CA TYR A 184 -4.88 -9.90 -13.31
C TYR A 184 -6.38 -9.79 -13.01
N LYS A 185 -6.75 -9.36 -11.80
CA LYS A 185 -8.15 -9.15 -11.38
C LYS A 185 -8.88 -8.07 -12.19
N LEU A 186 -8.13 -7.14 -12.81
CA LEU A 186 -8.66 -6.09 -13.68
C LEU A 186 -8.75 -6.51 -15.16
N ASP A 187 -8.42 -7.76 -15.47
CA ASP A 187 -8.31 -8.31 -16.82
C ASP A 187 -7.32 -7.52 -17.70
N ILE A 188 -6.13 -7.24 -17.13
CA ILE A 188 -5.06 -6.50 -17.79
C ILE A 188 -3.85 -7.44 -17.91
N PHE A 189 -3.45 -7.76 -19.15
CA PHE A 189 -2.27 -8.59 -19.44
C PHE A 189 -2.28 -10.00 -18.84
N ASN A 190 -3.44 -10.59 -18.56
CA ASN A 190 -3.55 -11.88 -17.88
C ASN A 190 -2.60 -12.95 -18.44
N HIS A 191 -2.55 -13.15 -19.76
CA HIS A 191 -1.63 -14.11 -20.37
C HIS A 191 -0.13 -13.82 -20.10
N LYS A 192 0.30 -12.56 -20.10
CA LYS A 192 1.70 -12.21 -19.75
C LYS A 192 1.95 -12.37 -18.26
N ILE A 193 1.00 -11.95 -17.41
CA ILE A 193 1.08 -12.08 -15.95
C ILE A 193 1.23 -13.54 -15.56
N VAL A 194 0.40 -14.41 -16.15
CA VAL A 194 0.43 -15.86 -15.92
C VAL A 194 1.81 -16.44 -16.24
N ARG A 195 2.38 -16.12 -17.42
CA ARG A 195 3.75 -16.54 -17.77
C ARG A 195 4.81 -16.00 -16.79
N THR A 196 4.62 -14.79 -16.29
CA THR A 196 5.52 -14.20 -15.28
C THR A 196 5.37 -14.92 -13.94
N PHE A 197 4.16 -15.29 -13.54
CA PHE A 197 3.90 -16.08 -12.34
C PHE A 197 4.48 -17.49 -12.41
N GLU A 198 4.31 -18.19 -13.53
CA GLU A 198 4.97 -19.48 -13.79
C GLU A 198 6.50 -19.36 -13.67
N TRP A 199 7.07 -18.29 -14.23
CA TRP A 199 8.50 -18.06 -14.13
C TRP A 199 8.93 -17.82 -12.67
N TYR A 200 8.19 -16.99 -11.92
CA TYR A 200 8.51 -16.74 -10.51
C TYR A 200 8.37 -17.99 -9.65
N SER A 201 7.35 -18.82 -9.84
CA SER A 201 7.16 -20.04 -9.05
C SER A 201 8.32 -21.03 -9.20
N GLN A 202 8.97 -21.06 -10.37
CA GLN A 202 10.12 -21.94 -10.64
C GLN A 202 11.46 -21.36 -10.15
N ASN A 203 11.57 -20.03 -10.10
CA ASN A 203 12.84 -19.33 -9.87
C ASN A 203 13.00 -18.73 -8.48
N ILE A 204 11.91 -18.50 -7.73
CA ILE A 204 12.00 -18.10 -6.33
C ILE A 204 12.60 -19.25 -5.53
N LYS A 205 13.59 -18.94 -4.70
CA LYS A 205 14.28 -19.87 -3.81
C LYS A 205 14.10 -19.35 -2.38
N VAL A 206 13.27 -20.04 -1.59
CA VAL A 206 12.83 -19.56 -0.27
C VAL A 206 14.00 -19.41 0.70
N ASP A 207 15.01 -20.28 0.58
CA ASP A 207 16.27 -20.25 1.32
C ASP A 207 17.08 -18.97 1.06
N LYS A 208 16.87 -18.29 -0.08
CA LYS A 208 17.55 -17.04 -0.43
C LYS A 208 16.82 -15.78 0.04
N ILE A 209 15.61 -15.90 0.57
CA ILE A 209 14.86 -14.76 1.12
C ILE A 209 15.44 -14.44 2.50
N GLN A 210 16.12 -13.29 2.58
CA GLN A 210 17.03 -12.95 3.68
C GLN A 210 16.33 -12.74 5.03
N ASP A 211 15.25 -11.96 5.05
CA ASP A 211 14.55 -11.53 6.27
C ASP A 211 13.16 -12.16 6.40
N GLN A 212 12.70 -12.32 7.64
CA GLN A 212 11.38 -12.91 7.94
C GLN A 212 10.25 -11.99 7.48
N LEU A 213 10.40 -10.67 7.59
CA LEU A 213 9.44 -9.71 7.06
C LEU A 213 9.17 -9.95 5.57
N SER A 214 10.20 -10.12 4.74
CA SER A 214 10.05 -10.42 3.30
C SER A 214 9.35 -11.75 3.06
N LYS A 215 9.58 -12.78 3.89
CA LYS A 215 8.87 -14.07 3.78
C LYS A 215 7.39 -13.94 4.10
N VAL A 216 7.04 -13.24 5.18
CA VAL A 216 5.64 -13.01 5.57
C VAL A 216 4.95 -12.12 4.53
N ALA A 217 5.62 -11.08 4.04
CA ALA A 217 5.11 -10.24 2.96
C ALA A 217 4.88 -11.04 1.68
N MET A 218 5.81 -11.94 1.33
CA MET A 218 5.66 -12.85 0.20
C MET A 218 4.43 -13.72 0.34
N LEU A 219 4.26 -14.35 1.50
CA LEU A 219 3.07 -15.14 1.80
C LEU A 219 1.79 -14.33 1.65
N HIS A 220 1.74 -13.10 2.19
CA HIS A 220 0.58 -12.22 2.00
C HIS A 220 0.32 -12.00 0.51
N SER A 221 1.31 -11.57 -0.27
CA SER A 221 1.13 -11.31 -1.71
C SER A 221 0.66 -12.55 -2.47
N LEU A 222 1.21 -13.73 -2.17
CA LEU A 222 0.80 -15.00 -2.78
C LEU A 222 -0.62 -15.42 -2.38
N VAL A 223 -1.06 -15.10 -1.16
CA VAL A 223 -2.45 -15.31 -0.75
C VAL A 223 -3.37 -14.31 -1.45
N GLY A 224 -2.90 -13.09 -1.73
CA GLY A 224 -3.57 -12.15 -2.62
C GLY A 224 -3.80 -12.70 -4.04
N VAL A 225 -2.85 -13.49 -4.54
CA VAL A 225 -2.96 -14.29 -5.78
C VAL A 225 -3.92 -15.47 -5.60
N HIS A 226 -3.91 -16.17 -4.45
CA HIS A 226 -4.88 -17.26 -4.19
C HIS A 226 -6.33 -16.77 -4.14
N ASN A 227 -6.54 -15.50 -3.80
CA ASN A 227 -7.86 -14.86 -3.86
C ASN A 227 -8.27 -14.47 -5.29
N ILE A 228 -7.48 -14.80 -6.31
CA ILE A 228 -7.93 -14.82 -7.71
C ILE A 228 -8.73 -16.11 -7.89
N GLU A 229 -9.96 -16.02 -8.38
CA GLU A 229 -10.82 -17.18 -8.69
C GLU A 229 -10.36 -17.95 -9.95
N ASP A 230 -9.07 -17.90 -10.25
CA ASP A 230 -8.41 -18.67 -11.31
C ASP A 230 -7.72 -19.90 -10.68
N PRO A 231 -8.20 -21.13 -10.96
CA PRO A 231 -7.56 -22.36 -10.49
C PRO A 231 -6.08 -22.45 -10.85
N PHE A 232 -5.69 -21.94 -12.03
CA PHE A 232 -4.31 -22.01 -12.51
C PHE A 232 -3.37 -21.19 -11.62
N CYS A 233 -3.77 -19.96 -11.29
CA CYS A 233 -2.99 -19.09 -10.41
C CYS A 233 -2.80 -19.68 -9.01
N LYS A 234 -3.82 -20.39 -8.49
CA LYS A 234 -3.74 -21.10 -7.21
C LYS A 234 -2.74 -22.26 -7.26
N GLU A 235 -2.83 -23.10 -8.29
CA GLU A 235 -1.98 -24.29 -8.42
C GLU A 235 -0.50 -23.92 -8.57
N ILE A 236 -0.17 -22.89 -9.36
CA ILE A 236 1.22 -22.48 -9.62
C ILE A 236 2.00 -22.17 -8.34
N PHE A 237 1.37 -21.48 -7.38
CA PHE A 237 2.06 -20.99 -6.18
C PHE A 237 1.83 -21.84 -4.93
N THR A 238 0.96 -22.84 -4.99
CA THR A 238 0.69 -23.73 -3.84
C THR A 238 1.98 -24.32 -3.24
N PRO A 239 2.93 -24.87 -4.03
CA PRO A 239 4.19 -25.39 -3.48
C PRO A 239 5.02 -24.32 -2.75
N LEU A 240 5.10 -23.13 -3.34
CA LEU A 240 5.87 -22.01 -2.78
C LEU A 240 5.25 -21.48 -1.48
N VAL A 241 3.91 -21.44 -1.39
CA VAL A 241 3.21 -21.07 -0.16
C VAL A 241 3.50 -22.06 0.97
N ILE A 242 3.48 -23.37 0.68
CA ILE A 242 3.81 -24.40 1.66
C ILE A 242 5.27 -24.27 2.12
N GLU A 243 6.20 -24.09 1.18
CA GLU A 243 7.63 -23.94 1.48
C GLU A 243 7.90 -22.70 2.34
N LEU A 244 7.33 -21.55 1.97
CA LEU A 244 7.44 -20.31 2.75
C LEU A 244 6.89 -20.48 4.16
N LYS A 245 5.70 -21.09 4.30
CA LYS A 245 5.08 -21.33 5.62
C LYS A 245 5.98 -22.19 6.51
N ASN A 246 6.60 -23.24 5.96
CA ASN A 246 7.49 -24.13 6.70
C ASN A 246 8.84 -23.48 7.07
N ASN A 247 9.24 -22.42 6.35
CA ASN A 247 10.51 -21.70 6.56
C ASN A 247 10.35 -20.39 7.36
N LEU A 248 9.15 -20.10 7.87
CA LEU A 248 8.91 -19.00 8.78
C LEU A 248 9.46 -19.34 10.17
N ASP A 249 10.24 -18.43 10.72
CA ASP A 249 10.82 -18.54 12.06
C ASP A 249 10.20 -17.47 12.95
N SER A 250 9.27 -17.90 13.81
CA SER A 250 8.49 -17.05 14.71
C SER A 250 9.36 -16.22 15.66
N ASP A 251 10.45 -16.81 16.15
CA ASP A 251 11.32 -16.17 17.13
C ASP A 251 12.19 -15.11 16.45
N LYS A 252 12.75 -15.41 15.27
CA LYS A 252 13.47 -14.39 14.47
C LYS A 252 12.58 -13.26 13.98
N LEU A 253 11.35 -13.58 13.58
CA LEU A 253 10.38 -12.56 13.19
C LEU A 253 10.08 -11.61 14.37
N LEU A 254 10.07 -12.15 15.60
CA LEU A 254 9.93 -11.37 16.82
C LEU A 254 11.18 -10.52 17.14
N GLU A 255 12.39 -11.05 16.88
CA GLU A 255 13.62 -10.25 16.98
C GLU A 255 13.64 -9.09 15.97
N GLU A 256 13.23 -9.34 14.72
CA GLU A 256 13.05 -8.30 13.70
C GLU A 256 12.01 -7.25 14.11
N PHE A 257 10.93 -7.69 14.78
CA PHE A 257 9.87 -6.82 15.30
C PHE A 257 10.37 -5.90 16.42
N ASN A 258 11.18 -6.41 17.35
CA ASN A 258 11.71 -5.64 18.48
C ASN A 258 12.83 -4.69 18.08
N SER A 259 13.52 -4.96 16.96
CA SER A 259 14.72 -4.24 16.55
C SER A 259 14.47 -3.02 15.65
N ASN A 260 13.24 -2.76 15.18
CA ASN A 260 13.06 -1.69 14.18
C ASN A 260 11.65 -1.11 13.99
N SER A 261 11.62 0.07 13.35
CA SER A 261 10.48 0.86 12.85
C SER A 261 9.55 0.15 11.84
N LYS A 262 9.79 -1.13 11.56
CA LYS A 262 9.04 -1.97 10.61
C LYS A 262 8.03 -2.90 11.29
N ILE A 263 7.86 -2.76 12.60
CA ILE A 263 6.91 -3.48 13.45
C ILE A 263 5.52 -3.64 12.78
N PHE A 264 5.04 -2.57 12.15
CA PHE A 264 3.73 -2.53 11.52
C PHE A 264 3.65 -3.16 10.13
N ASP A 265 4.76 -3.14 9.38
CA ASP A 265 4.87 -3.91 8.15
C ASP A 265 4.66 -5.39 8.43
N CYS A 266 5.27 -5.90 9.50
CA CYS A 266 5.05 -7.28 9.91
C CYS A 266 3.58 -7.51 10.26
N LEU A 267 2.99 -6.68 11.14
CA LEU A 267 1.64 -6.89 11.66
C LEU A 267 0.56 -6.94 10.58
N LYS A 268 0.63 -6.07 9.56
CA LYS A 268 -0.38 -6.07 8.48
C LYS A 268 -0.36 -7.40 7.71
N HIS A 269 0.82 -7.94 7.42
CA HIS A 269 0.96 -9.17 6.66
C HIS A 269 0.52 -10.36 7.50
N ILE A 270 0.94 -10.44 8.76
CA ILE A 270 0.59 -11.55 9.64
C ILE A 270 -0.93 -11.58 9.89
N THR A 271 -1.55 -10.44 10.21
CA THR A 271 -2.98 -10.39 10.49
C THR A 271 -3.82 -10.74 9.26
N TYR A 272 -3.37 -10.34 8.07
CA TYR A 272 -4.01 -10.77 6.82
C TYR A 272 -3.93 -12.29 6.65
N LEU A 273 -2.78 -12.89 6.91
CA LEU A 273 -2.57 -14.34 6.80
C LEU A 273 -3.43 -15.13 7.79
N GLU A 274 -3.57 -14.64 9.03
CA GLU A 274 -4.47 -15.24 10.04
C GLU A 274 -5.93 -15.17 9.61
N LYS A 275 -6.38 -14.00 9.13
CA LYS A 275 -7.76 -13.81 8.66
C LYS A 275 -8.12 -14.78 7.53
N ASN A 276 -7.14 -15.11 6.68
CA ASN A 276 -7.29 -16.08 5.59
C ASN A 276 -6.94 -17.52 6.01
N LYS A 277 -6.75 -17.79 7.31
CA LYS A 277 -6.43 -19.11 7.90
C LYS A 277 -5.18 -19.78 7.31
N ILE A 278 -4.22 -18.98 6.87
CA ILE A 278 -2.95 -19.47 6.28
C ILE A 278 -1.96 -19.85 7.37
N ILE A 279 -1.94 -19.08 8.46
CA ILE A 279 -1.19 -19.33 9.68
C ILE A 279 -2.17 -19.46 10.86
N GLU A 280 -1.80 -20.24 11.89
CA GLU A 280 -2.66 -20.53 13.03
C GLU A 280 -2.71 -19.37 14.03
N ASN A 281 -3.89 -19.15 14.64
CA ASN A 281 -4.20 -18.02 15.52
C ASN A 281 -3.36 -17.95 16.81
N ASP A 282 -2.84 -19.10 17.26
CA ASP A 282 -2.14 -19.28 18.53
C ASP A 282 -0.62 -19.43 18.34
N ALA A 283 -0.15 -19.49 17.10
CA ALA A 283 1.23 -19.87 16.78
C ALA A 283 2.26 -18.78 17.07
N LEU A 284 1.86 -17.55 17.43
CA LEU A 284 2.79 -16.43 17.48
C LEU A 284 2.50 -15.39 18.60
N PRO A 285 3.53 -14.99 19.39
CA PRO A 285 3.44 -14.01 20.48
C PRO A 285 3.02 -12.57 20.10
N TRP A 286 2.95 -12.24 18.80
CA TRP A 286 2.83 -10.85 18.35
C TRP A 286 1.48 -10.21 18.62
N LYS A 287 0.36 -10.94 18.78
CA LYS A 287 -0.92 -10.33 19.18
C LYS A 287 -0.81 -9.66 20.55
N LYS A 288 -0.23 -10.37 21.53
CA LYS A 288 0.04 -9.82 22.86
C LYS A 288 1.01 -8.66 22.80
N LEU A 289 2.01 -8.70 21.93
CA LEU A 289 2.99 -7.63 21.77
C LEU A 289 2.45 -6.40 21.04
N SER A 290 1.62 -6.59 20.02
CA SER A 290 0.95 -5.49 19.32
C SER A 290 -0.08 -4.85 20.22
N VAL A 291 -0.83 -5.61 21.01
CA VAL A 291 -1.71 -5.08 22.06
C VAL A 291 -0.90 -4.36 23.14
N LYS A 292 0.24 -4.91 23.60
CA LYS A 292 1.11 -4.25 24.57
C LYS A 292 1.71 -2.97 24.01
N TRP A 293 2.17 -2.97 22.77
CA TRP A 293 2.69 -1.81 22.06
C TRP A 293 1.59 -0.76 21.87
N LEU A 294 0.38 -1.16 21.45
CA LEU A 294 -0.78 -0.28 21.30
C LEU A 294 -1.18 0.30 22.66
N LYS A 295 -1.29 -0.50 23.73
CA LYS A 295 -1.61 -0.02 25.09
C LYS A 295 -0.52 0.91 25.66
N HIS A 296 0.74 0.69 25.31
CA HIS A 296 1.87 1.53 25.73
C HIS A 296 1.97 2.84 24.92
N ASN A 297 1.58 2.82 23.64
CA ASN A 297 1.77 3.92 22.70
C ASN A 297 0.45 4.54 22.19
N LEU A 298 -0.70 4.20 22.77
CA LEU A 298 -1.99 4.87 22.56
C LEU A 298 -2.56 5.40 23.89
N SER A 299 -1.70 5.97 24.74
CA SER A 299 -2.20 6.76 25.87
C SER A 299 -2.91 8.02 25.34
N ASP A 300 -3.84 8.58 26.13
CA ASP A 300 -4.60 9.81 25.80
C ASP A 300 -3.69 11.00 25.41
N ASP A 301 -2.42 10.98 25.83
CA ASP A 301 -1.42 12.00 25.51
C ASP A 301 -0.92 11.94 24.06
N ILE A 302 -0.90 10.78 23.42
CA ILE A 302 -0.47 10.66 22.02
C ILE A 302 -1.52 11.24 21.07
N LEU A 303 -2.81 11.16 21.42
CA LEU A 303 -3.91 11.85 20.71
C LEU A 303 -3.77 13.40 20.74
N ARG A 304 -2.95 13.93 21.64
CA ARG A 304 -2.66 15.38 21.78
C ARG A 304 -1.26 15.75 21.29
N ASN A 305 -0.38 14.77 21.07
CA ASN A 305 0.98 15.00 20.64
C ASN A 305 1.12 14.88 19.12
N LYS A 306 1.20 16.04 18.46
CA LYS A 306 1.39 16.17 17.01
C LYS A 306 2.57 15.34 16.48
N GLN A 307 3.67 15.19 17.24
CA GLN A 307 4.83 14.39 16.82
C GLN A 307 4.53 12.88 16.81
N ALA A 308 3.87 12.37 17.85
CA ALA A 308 3.52 10.95 17.92
C ALA A 308 2.47 10.56 16.86
N ILE A 309 1.58 11.49 16.51
CA ILE A 309 0.61 11.35 15.41
C ILE A 309 1.31 11.42 14.03
N LEU A 310 2.33 12.27 13.88
CA LEU A 310 3.17 12.32 12.67
C LEU A 310 4.01 11.04 12.50
N ASP A 311 4.49 10.47 13.61
CA ASP A 311 5.18 9.17 13.64
C ASP A 311 4.21 7.99 13.38
N MET A 312 2.89 8.25 13.44
CA MET A 312 1.79 7.35 13.06
C MET A 312 1.26 7.61 11.63
N GLY A 313 2.06 8.23 10.74
CA GLY A 313 1.81 8.21 9.29
C GLY A 313 1.45 6.79 8.78
N LEU A 314 0.85 6.66 7.59
CA LEU A 314 0.20 5.43 7.10
C LEU A 314 1.14 4.24 7.27
N LEU A 315 0.99 3.54 8.39
CA LEU A 315 1.96 2.60 8.91
C LEU A 315 2.44 1.69 7.80
N ASN A 316 3.62 2.06 7.27
CA ASN A 316 4.36 1.48 6.17
C ASN A 316 3.54 0.72 5.11
N GLY A 317 2.50 1.32 4.56
CA GLY A 317 1.79 0.80 3.40
C GLY A 317 0.62 -0.12 3.73
N PHE A 318 -0.55 0.28 3.25
CA PHE A 318 -1.83 -0.43 3.19
C PHE A 318 -2.38 -0.99 4.51
N ASN A 319 -3.46 -0.36 4.99
CA ASN A 319 -4.41 -0.89 5.99
C ASN A 319 -3.86 -1.20 7.39
N GLY A 320 -2.62 -0.81 7.76
CA GLY A 320 -2.00 -1.19 9.04
C GLY A 320 -2.95 -1.07 10.25
N PHE A 321 -3.56 0.10 10.45
CA PHE A 321 -4.54 0.30 11.52
C PHE A 321 -5.81 -0.55 11.36
N ARG A 322 -6.43 -0.52 10.17
CA ARG A 322 -7.64 -1.31 9.88
C ARG A 322 -7.45 -2.81 10.09
N THR A 323 -6.26 -3.32 9.77
CA THR A 323 -5.94 -4.74 9.92
C THR A 323 -5.77 -5.08 11.40
N LEU A 324 -5.38 -4.12 12.23
CA LEU A 324 -5.27 -4.27 13.68
C LEU A 324 -6.60 -4.11 14.43
N ILE A 325 -7.62 -3.45 13.85
CA ILE A 325 -8.94 -3.26 14.47
C ILE A 325 -9.52 -4.57 15.07
N PRO A 326 -9.59 -5.70 14.34
CA PRO A 326 -10.16 -6.94 14.90
C PRO A 326 -9.36 -7.55 16.05
N ILE A 327 -8.09 -7.15 16.20
CA ILE A 327 -7.24 -7.55 17.33
C ILE A 327 -7.55 -6.66 18.53
N ILE A 328 -7.70 -5.36 18.31
CA ILE A 328 -8.08 -4.37 19.32
C ILE A 328 -9.47 -4.70 19.89
N GLU A 329 -10.46 -5.04 19.07
CA GLU A 329 -11.82 -5.42 19.48
C GLU A 329 -11.87 -6.58 20.47
N LYS A 330 -10.91 -7.50 20.43
CA LYS A 330 -10.88 -8.68 21.33
C LYS A 330 -10.28 -8.38 22.69
N GLU A 331 -9.67 -7.21 22.86
CA GLU A 331 -8.81 -6.84 23.98
C GLU A 331 -9.31 -5.61 24.76
N ILE A 332 -10.41 -4.99 24.27
CA ILE A 332 -11.23 -3.96 24.94
C ILE A 332 -12.47 -4.64 25.51
#